data_AF-A0A3D3EQW7-F1
#
_entry.id   AF-A0A3D3EQW7-F1
#
_cell.length_a   1.000
_cell.length_b   1.000
_cell.length_c   1.000
_cell.angle_alpha   90.00
_cell.angle_beta   90.00
_cell.angle_gamma   90.00
#
_symmetry.space_group_name_H-M   'P 1'
#
loop_
_entity.id
_entity.type
_entity.pdbx_description
1 polymer ?
#
loop_
_entity_poly.entity_id
_entity_poly.type
_entity_poly.pdbx_seq_one_letter_code
_entity_poly.pdbx_strand_id
1 'polypeptide(L)'
;LTFTSAALQVVSCGLMGYGLSRFDFKLKKLYIALVIISFVIPSQVLMIPTYLGYSELGLIGSKLSFFLPAAFGQGLKSSIFILIFYNFFN
;
A
#
# COMPACT_ATOMS: atom_id res chain seq x y z
N LEU A 1 -6.51 14.33 9.65
CA LEU A 1 -5.82 13.02 9.73
C LEU A 1 -5.83 12.28 8.38
N THR A 2 -6.99 12.17 7.73
CA THR A 2 -7.14 11.50 6.42
C THR A 2 -6.38 12.19 5.28
N PHE A 3 -6.36 13.52 5.25
CA PHE A 3 -5.55 14.27 4.26
C PHE A 3 -4.05 14.01 4.39
N THR A 4 -3.53 14.00 5.62
CA THR A 4 -2.10 13.76 5.89
C THR A 4 -1.69 12.33 5.54
N SER A 5 -2.53 11.33 5.86
CA SER A 5 -2.27 9.94 5.47
C SER A 5 -2.39 9.72 3.96
N ALA A 6 -3.31 10.42 3.28
CA ALA A 6 -3.45 10.34 1.83
C ALA A 6 -2.22 10.93 1.12
N ALA A 7 -1.72 12.09 1.57
CA ALA A 7 -0.51 12.70 1.01
C ALA A 7 0.72 11.78 1.17
N LEU A 8 0.91 11.21 2.36
CA LEU A 8 1.98 10.22 2.61
C LEU A 8 1.83 8.98 1.72
N GLN A 9 0.60 8.47 1.58
CA GLN A 9 0.34 7.31 0.73
C GLN A 9 0.69 7.59 -0.73
N VAL A 10 0.32 8.75 -1.28
CA VAL A 10 0.64 9.13 -2.67
C VAL A 10 2.14 9.20 -2.88
N VAL A 11 2.88 9.81 -1.95
CA VAL A 11 4.35 9.89 -2.02
C VAL A 11 4.97 8.49 -1.97
N SER A 12 4.55 7.64 -1.04
CA SER A 12 5.05 6.26 -0.91
C SER A 12 4.74 5.41 -2.15
N CYS A 13 3.51 5.50 -2.69
CA CYS A 13 3.11 4.77 -3.89
C CYS A 13 3.85 5.27 -5.14
N GLY A 14 4.08 6.57 -5.25
CA GLY A 14 4.83 7.18 -6.34
C GLY A 14 6.29 6.74 -6.36
N LEU A 15 6.96 6.72 -5.20
CA LEU A 15 8.32 6.20 -5.06
C LEU A 15 8.42 4.72 -5.46
N MET A 16 7.45 3.91 -5.04
CA MET A 16 7.42 2.47 -5.35
C MET A 16 7.14 2.22 -6.84
N GLY A 17 6.17 2.92 -7.43
CA GLY A 17 5.84 2.82 -8.85
C GLY A 17 6.99 3.28 -9.77
N TYR A 18 7.66 4.38 -9.40
CA TYR A 18 8.86 4.86 -10.08
C TYR A 18 10.03 3.88 -9.95
N GLY A 19 10.26 3.33 -8.75
CA GLY A 19 11.29 2.32 -8.52
C GLY A 19 11.06 1.05 -9.37
N LEU A 20 9.82 0.58 -9.47
CA LEU A 20 9.49 -0.59 -10.28
C LEU A 20 9.55 -0.32 -11.80
N SER A 21 9.18 0.88 -12.27
CA SER A 21 9.20 1.18 -13.70
C SER A 21 10.63 1.38 -14.21
N ARG A 22 11.46 2.14 -13.47
CA ARG A 22 12.77 2.59 -13.95
C ARG A 22 13.90 1.59 -13.73
N PHE A 23 13.81 0.73 -12.71
CA PHE A 23 14.82 -0.29 -12.45
C PHE A 23 14.40 -1.64 -13.03
N ASP A 24 15.22 -2.24 -13.90
CA ASP A 24 15.04 -3.61 -14.37
C ASP A 24 15.87 -4.59 -13.54
N PHE A 25 15.20 -5.25 -12.59
CA PHE A 25 15.78 -6.28 -11.73
C PHE A 25 15.11 -7.63 -11.96
N LYS A 26 15.84 -8.73 -11.74
CA LYS A 26 15.38 -10.11 -12.04
C LYS A 26 14.04 -10.47 -11.38
N LEU A 27 13.73 -9.88 -10.22
CA LEU A 27 12.51 -10.14 -9.45
C LEU A 27 11.35 -9.19 -9.78
N LYS A 28 11.51 -8.22 -10.71
CA LYS A 28 10.49 -7.20 -11.05
C LYS A 28 9.13 -7.80 -11.37
N LYS A 29 9.10 -8.91 -12.11
CA LYS A 29 7.86 -9.63 -12.46
C LYS A 29 7.13 -10.20 -11.24
N LEU A 30 7.86 -10.65 -10.20
CA LEU A 30 7.24 -11.14 -8.96
C LEU A 30 6.57 -10.02 -8.18
N TYR A 31 7.23 -8.86 -8.04
CA TYR A 31 6.61 -7.72 -7.35
C TYR A 31 5.38 -7.19 -8.08
N ILE A 32 5.43 -7.09 -9.42
CA ILE A 32 4.26 -6.71 -10.21
C ILE A 32 3.13 -7.73 -10.02
N ALA A 33 3.43 -9.03 -10.05
CA ALA A 33 2.43 -10.08 -9.80
C ALA A 33 1.81 -9.96 -8.40
N LEU A 34 2.61 -9.71 -7.35
CA LEU A 34 2.12 -9.52 -5.98
C LEU A 34 1.20 -8.30 -5.84
N VAL A 35 1.53 -7.20 -6.52
CA VAL A 35 0.68 -5.99 -6.53
C VAL A 35 -0.66 -6.27 -7.22
N ILE A 36 -0.65 -7.02 -8.33
CA ILE A 36 -1.88 -7.44 -9.02
C ILE A 36 -2.72 -8.38 -8.14
N ILE A 37 -2.11 -9.37 -7.48
CA ILE A 37 -2.82 -10.27 -6.55
C ILE A 37 -3.46 -9.47 -5.41
N SER A 38 -2.73 -8.49 -4.86
CA SER A 38 -3.23 -7.62 -3.79
C SER A 38 -4.39 -6.73 -4.25
N PHE A 39 -4.49 -6.41 -5.55
CA PHE A 39 -5.65 -5.71 -6.12
C PHE A 39 -6.88 -6.63 -6.27
N VAL A 40 -6.67 -7.90 -6.59
CA VAL A 40 -7.74 -8.89 -6.71
C VAL A 40 -8.37 -9.21 -5.34
N ILE A 41 -7.57 -9.17 -4.27
CA ILE A 41 -8.06 -9.38 -2.90
C ILE A 41 -8.85 -8.13 -2.46
N PRO A 42 -10.16 -8.26 -2.18
CA PRO A 42 -10.96 -7.13 -1.77
C PRO A 42 -10.58 -6.65 -0.36
N SER A 43 -10.48 -5.33 -0.19
CA SER A 43 -10.19 -4.67 1.09
C SER A 43 -11.13 -5.07 2.23
N GLN A 44 -12.36 -5.47 1.89
CA GLN A 44 -13.40 -5.86 2.82
C GLN A 44 -13.02 -7.12 3.61
N VAL A 45 -12.36 -8.09 2.97
CA VAL A 45 -11.96 -9.35 3.62
C VAL A 45 -10.72 -9.14 4.49
N LEU A 46 -9.89 -8.16 4.14
CA LEU A 46 -8.70 -7.76 4.90
C LEU A 46 -9.04 -6.94 6.15
N MET A 47 -10.21 -6.31 6.20
CA MET A 47 -10.59 -5.45 7.33
C MET A 47 -10.62 -6.20 8.67
N ILE A 48 -11.12 -7.43 8.70
CA ILE A 48 -11.18 -8.27 9.91
C ILE A 48 -9.78 -8.64 10.43
N PRO A 49 -8.89 -9.26 9.63
CA PRO A 49 -7.55 -9.63 10.10
C PRO A 49 -6.71 -8.40 10.42
N THR A 50 -6.85 -7.31 9.67
CA THR A 50 -6.16 -6.06 9.98
C THR A 50 -6.62 -5.47 11.31
N TYR A 51 -7.93 -5.51 11.60
CA TYR A 51 -8.47 -5.08 12.89
C TYR A 51 -7.94 -5.94 14.06
N LEU A 52 -7.94 -7.26 13.89
CA LEU A 52 -7.35 -8.19 14.88
C LEU A 52 -5.85 -7.93 15.08
N GLY A 53 -5.09 -7.70 14.00
CA GLY A 53 -3.67 -7.35 14.08
C GLY A 53 -3.41 -6.05 14.87
N TYR A 54 -4.20 -5.01 14.65
CA TYR A 54 -4.10 -3.77 15.44
C TYR A 54 -4.62 -3.93 16.88
N SER A 55 -5.52 -4.90 17.13
CA SER A 55 -5.96 -5.31 18.47
C SER A 55 -4.83 -5.92 19.29
N GLU A 56 -4.12 -6.88 18.70
CA GLU A 56 -2.99 -7.57 19.31
C GLU A 56 -1.82 -6.60 19.60
N LEU A 57 -1.64 -5.60 18.73
CA LEU A 57 -0.67 -4.52 18.92
C LEU A 57 -1.08 -3.48 19.99
N GLY A 58 -2.27 -3.58 20.58
CA GLY A 58 -2.77 -2.64 21.59
C GLY A 58 -3.02 -1.22 21.05
N LEU A 59 -3.06 -1.04 19.73
CA LEU A 59 -3.20 0.25 19.05
C LEU A 59 -4.67 0.59 18.71
N ILE A 60 -5.62 -0.21 19.18
CA ILE A 60 -7.06 0.06 19.01
C ILE A 60 -7.40 1.42 19.62
N GLY A 61 -7.87 2.34 18.79
CA GLY A 61 -8.30 3.69 19.19
C GLY A 61 -7.25 4.80 19.05
N SER A 62 -5.98 4.48 18.75
CA SER A 62 -4.95 5.52 18.55
C SER A 62 -4.84 5.96 17.09
N LYS A 63 -4.63 7.27 16.87
CA LYS A 63 -4.41 7.88 15.54
C LYS A 63 -3.27 7.22 14.75
N LEU A 64 -2.38 6.51 15.45
CA LEU A 64 -1.26 5.75 14.89
C LEU A 64 -1.69 4.58 13.99
N SER A 65 -2.84 3.96 14.26
CA SER A 65 -3.35 2.80 13.49
C SER A 65 -3.68 3.14 12.04
N PHE A 66 -3.89 4.42 11.72
CA PHE A 66 -4.06 4.89 10.35
C PHE A 66 -2.74 5.39 9.72
N PHE A 67 -1.81 5.88 10.55
CA PHE A 67 -0.58 6.50 10.08
C PHE A 67 0.49 5.45 9.72
N LEU A 68 0.63 4.40 10.52
CA LEU A 68 1.54 3.28 10.26
C LEU A 68 1.31 2.62 8.89
N PRO A 69 0.10 2.13 8.56
CA PRO A 69 -0.14 1.51 7.26
C PRO A 69 0.03 2.50 6.11
N ALA A 70 -0.33 3.77 6.28
CA ALA A 70 -0.14 4.79 5.25
C ALA A 70 1.36 5.06 4.98
N ALA A 71 2.18 5.13 6.02
CA ALA A 71 3.62 5.36 5.89
C ALA A 71 4.35 4.17 5.26
N PHE A 72 3.98 2.93 5.62
CA PHE A 72 4.57 1.70 5.07
C PHE A 72 4.02 1.31 3.69
N GLY A 73 3.23 2.16 3.03
CA GLY A 73 2.69 1.87 1.70
C GLY A 73 1.62 0.77 1.70
N GLN A 74 1.00 0.49 2.85
CA GLN A 74 -0.10 -0.44 3.09
C GLN A 74 -1.43 0.31 3.34
N GLY A 75 -1.68 1.40 2.61
CA GLY A 75 -2.99 2.07 2.67
C GLY A 75 -4.07 1.29 1.94
N LEU A 76 -5.35 1.54 2.27
CA LEU A 76 -6.58 0.84 1.81
C LEU A 76 -6.68 0.55 0.29
N LYS A 77 -5.94 1.29 -0.54
CA LYS A 77 -5.93 1.23 -2.01
C LYS A 77 -4.51 1.30 -2.59
N SER A 78 -3.46 0.94 -1.85
CA SER A 78 -2.07 1.15 -2.29
C SER A 78 -1.74 0.47 -3.63
N SER A 79 -2.25 -0.75 -3.84
CA SER A 79 -1.95 -1.55 -5.03
C SER A 79 -2.37 -0.89 -6.35
N ILE A 80 -3.52 -0.20 -6.42
CA ILE A 80 -3.94 0.47 -7.65
C ILE A 80 -3.06 1.70 -7.95
N PHE A 81 -2.68 2.47 -6.92
CA PHE A 81 -1.83 3.64 -7.12
C PHE A 81 -0.44 3.24 -7.63
N ILE A 82 0.14 2.17 -7.09
CA ILE A 82 1.42 1.64 -7.57
C ILE A 82 1.33 1.22 -9.05
N LEU A 83 0.24 0.55 -9.45
CA LEU A 83 0.04 0.17 -10.86
C LEU A 83 -0.18 1.37 -11.78
N ILE A 84 -0.91 2.39 -11.34
CA ILE A 84 -1.11 3.62 -12.11
C ILE A 84 0.23 4.35 -12.30
N PHE A 85 1.00 4.55 -11.23
CA PHE A 85 2.32 5.17 -11.33
C PHE A 85 3.28 4.35 -12.18
N TYR A 86 3.25 3.02 -12.06
CA TYR A 86 4.05 2.14 -12.90
C TYR A 86 3.76 2.31 -14.40
N ASN A 87 2.47 2.33 -14.79
CA ASN A 87 2.07 2.55 -16.19
C ASN A 87 2.33 3.99 -16.66
N PHE A 88 2.30 4.97 -15.76
CA PHE A 88 2.58 6.36 -16.10
C PHE A 88 4.06 6.61 -16.42
N PHE A 89 4.98 5.90 -15.75
CA PHE A 89 6.42 6.08 -15.92
C PHE A 89 7.09 5.07 -16.87
N ASN A 90 6.31 4.20 -17.52
CA ASN A 90 6.78 3.19 -18.48
C ASN A 90 6.42 3.60 -19.90
#